data_AF-A0A966EY58-F1
#
_entry.id   AF-A0A966EY58-F1
#
_cell.length_a   1.000
_cell.length_b   1.000
_cell.length_c   1.000
_cell.angle_alpha   90.00
_cell.angle_beta   90.00
_cell.angle_gamma   90.00
#
_symmetry.space_group_name_H-M   'P 1'
#
loop_
_entity.id
_entity.type
_entity.pdbx_description
1 polymer ?
#
loop_
_entity_poly.entity_id
_entity_poly.type
_entity_poly.pdbx_seq_one_letter_code
_entity_poly.pdbx_strand_id
1 'polypeptide(L)'
;MKKFFLREDLGQKFDFKLASWRRLFKCLRPNSLVLALSVPITLFGIYYLVAFFSISPKAVCLEALKFSFENDKACRGNCVLYRLENKTCLIEALKVKNDIQASPGVNDKNSFQSSSLEKKIFSYLKDENLDYNFRFELVNVIAQASSDGVVPDFLVAYLDGPLGDEKIKAEIFKAFDWELVTGEPLAYYLAIIKSEASLELRLAAALKISAYPEKSLAFKVKDLELLKEVIFKPQTPAYLRQSLVLLLGDYRHYFPEESSLLLAEIERTNFRTDNISRAFAADFIGLPLPEISQEEWNRYYNR
;
A
#
# COMPACT_ATOMS: atom_id res chain seq x y z
N MET A 1 -16.52 67.56 -13.79
CA MET A 1 -16.06 67.32 -15.18
C MET A 1 -16.50 65.94 -15.62
N LYS A 2 -17.05 65.87 -16.85
CA LYS A 2 -17.35 64.68 -17.69
C LYS A 2 -18.40 63.66 -17.18
N LYS A 3 -19.59 63.84 -17.75
CA LYS A 3 -20.60 62.80 -18.06
C LYS A 3 -19.96 61.64 -18.83
N PHE A 4 -20.37 60.41 -18.53
CA PHE A 4 -20.43 59.34 -19.51
C PHE A 4 -21.76 58.59 -19.35
N PHE A 5 -22.56 58.69 -20.40
CA PHE A 5 -23.72 57.85 -20.70
C PHE A 5 -23.25 56.41 -20.93
N LEU A 6 -24.01 55.42 -20.44
CA LEU A 6 -24.22 54.14 -21.13
C LEU A 6 -25.44 53.42 -20.51
N ARG A 7 -26.54 53.47 -21.28
CA ARG A 7 -27.55 52.42 -21.56
C ARG A 7 -27.93 51.49 -20.42
N GLU A 8 -29.14 51.54 -19.83
CA GLU A 8 -30.47 51.32 -20.46
C GLU A 8 -30.44 50.25 -21.57
N ASP A 9 -30.31 48.97 -21.21
CA ASP A 9 -30.73 47.86 -22.11
C ASP A 9 -30.97 46.49 -21.43
N LEU A 10 -31.19 46.45 -20.10
CA LEU A 10 -31.42 45.19 -19.36
C LEU A 10 -32.85 44.99 -18.85
N GLY A 11 -33.70 46.04 -18.90
CA GLY A 11 -35.09 45.96 -18.45
C GLY A 11 -36.03 45.23 -19.41
N GLN A 12 -35.85 45.41 -20.73
CA GLN A 12 -36.81 44.85 -21.71
C GLN A 12 -36.58 43.37 -22.05
N LYS A 13 -35.38 42.81 -21.81
CA LYS A 13 -35.12 41.37 -22.05
C LYS A 13 -35.64 40.45 -20.95
N PHE A 14 -35.85 40.95 -19.73
CA PHE A 14 -36.41 40.15 -18.64
C PHE A 14 -37.94 40.01 -18.74
N ASP A 15 -38.63 41.06 -19.17
CA ASP A 15 -40.09 41.01 -19.35
C ASP A 15 -40.53 40.10 -20.50
N PHE A 16 -39.73 39.99 -21.57
CA PHE A 16 -40.08 39.11 -22.69
C PHE A 16 -39.99 37.62 -22.33
N LYS A 17 -39.06 37.24 -21.45
CA LYS A 17 -39.00 35.86 -20.94
C LYS A 17 -40.13 35.57 -19.96
N LEU A 18 -40.45 36.46 -19.01
CA LEU A 18 -41.57 36.20 -18.09
C LEU A 18 -42.94 36.15 -18.79
N ALA A 19 -43.15 36.93 -19.85
CA ALA A 19 -44.37 36.90 -20.65
C ALA A 19 -44.53 35.62 -21.49
N SER A 20 -43.44 35.03 -21.99
CA SER A 20 -43.50 33.76 -22.74
C SER A 20 -43.82 32.58 -21.82
N TRP A 21 -43.28 32.59 -20.59
CA TRP A 21 -43.57 31.57 -19.59
C TRP A 21 -45.03 31.64 -19.08
N ARG A 22 -45.59 32.83 -18.89
CA ARG A 22 -47.02 32.99 -18.52
C ARG A 22 -47.99 32.48 -19.60
N ARG A 23 -47.63 32.51 -20.89
CA ARG A 23 -48.45 31.91 -21.96
C ARG A 23 -48.32 30.40 -22.02
N LEU A 24 -47.12 29.86 -21.79
CA LEU A 24 -46.90 28.41 -21.65
C LEU A 24 -47.72 27.81 -20.50
N PHE A 25 -47.81 28.50 -19.36
CA PHE A 25 -48.61 28.03 -18.21
C PHE A 25 -50.12 28.24 -18.33
N LYS A 26 -50.62 29.08 -19.25
CA LYS A 26 -52.07 29.31 -19.43
C LYS A 26 -52.77 28.21 -20.26
N CYS A 27 -52.04 27.48 -21.10
CA CYS A 27 -52.58 26.34 -21.86
C CYS A 27 -52.37 24.99 -21.17
N LEU A 28 -51.60 24.95 -20.07
CA LEU A 28 -51.42 23.76 -19.28
C LEU A 28 -52.63 23.61 -18.34
N ARG A 29 -53.60 22.77 -18.72
CA ARG A 29 -54.67 22.28 -17.81
C ARG A 29 -54.03 21.86 -16.47
N PRO A 30 -54.68 22.03 -15.32
CA PRO A 30 -54.10 21.71 -14.01
C PRO A 30 -53.44 20.31 -13.95
N ASN A 31 -54.00 19.33 -14.67
CA ASN A 31 -53.45 17.99 -14.77
C ASN A 31 -52.08 17.90 -15.49
N SER A 32 -51.78 18.83 -16.41
CA SER A 32 -50.52 18.85 -17.17
C SER A 32 -49.35 19.48 -16.42
N LEU A 33 -49.62 20.38 -15.46
CA LEU A 33 -48.61 20.95 -14.57
C LEU A 33 -48.19 19.93 -13.50
N VAL A 34 -49.16 19.14 -13.00
CA VAL A 34 -48.91 17.97 -12.13
C VAL A 34 -48.06 16.92 -12.86
N LEU A 35 -48.34 16.65 -14.13
CA LEU A 35 -47.53 15.74 -14.97
C LEU A 35 -46.13 16.28 -15.25
N ALA A 36 -45.98 17.58 -15.49
CA ALA A 36 -44.67 18.20 -15.76
C ALA A 36 -43.76 18.22 -14.52
N LEU A 37 -44.31 18.30 -13.31
CA LEU A 37 -43.58 18.20 -12.04
C LEU A 37 -43.34 16.75 -11.60
N SER A 38 -44.24 15.82 -11.93
CA SER A 38 -44.10 14.42 -11.52
C SER A 38 -42.96 13.70 -12.26
N VAL A 39 -42.71 14.03 -13.53
CA VAL A 39 -41.64 13.43 -14.35
C VAL A 39 -40.23 13.70 -13.77
N PRO A 40 -39.80 14.93 -13.46
CA PRO A 40 -38.48 15.15 -12.86
C PRO A 40 -38.37 14.56 -11.45
N ILE A 41 -39.44 14.58 -10.65
CA ILE A 41 -39.45 13.96 -9.30
C ILE A 41 -39.30 12.43 -9.41
N THR A 42 -40.01 11.79 -10.33
CA THR A 42 -39.88 10.35 -10.58
C THR A 42 -38.53 9.99 -11.17
N LEU A 43 -37.99 10.78 -12.10
CA LEU A 43 -36.63 10.58 -12.61
C LEU A 43 -35.57 10.74 -11.51
N PHE A 44 -35.71 11.74 -10.63
CA PHE A 44 -34.80 11.95 -9.51
C PHE A 44 -34.91 10.84 -8.46
N GLY A 45 -36.15 10.38 -8.20
CA GLY A 45 -36.41 9.24 -7.32
C GLY A 45 -35.85 7.93 -7.88
N ILE A 46 -36.01 7.67 -9.17
CA ILE A 46 -35.41 6.52 -9.87
C ILE A 46 -33.88 6.63 -9.82
N TYR A 47 -33.31 7.80 -10.07
CA TYR A 47 -31.87 8.02 -9.96
C TYR A 47 -31.36 7.73 -8.53
N TYR A 48 -32.05 8.24 -7.50
CA TYR A 48 -31.70 7.99 -6.11
C TYR A 48 -31.82 6.51 -5.73
N LEU A 49 -32.88 5.83 -6.17
CA LEU A 49 -33.06 4.39 -5.94
C LEU A 49 -31.96 3.60 -6.65
N VAL A 50 -31.71 3.89 -7.93
CA VAL A 50 -30.63 3.25 -8.69
C VAL A 50 -29.28 3.51 -8.03
N ALA A 51 -28.98 4.75 -7.61
CA ALA A 51 -27.73 5.07 -6.91
C ALA A 51 -27.63 4.33 -5.56
N PHE A 52 -28.70 4.31 -4.77
CA PHE A 52 -28.73 3.62 -3.48
C PHE A 52 -28.54 2.10 -3.62
N PHE A 53 -29.19 1.49 -4.61
CA PHE A 53 -29.01 0.05 -4.91
C PHE A 53 -27.72 -0.27 -5.66
N SER A 54 -27.05 0.73 -6.27
CA SER A 54 -25.77 0.54 -6.97
C SER A 54 -24.55 0.72 -6.07
N ILE A 55 -24.72 1.27 -4.86
CA ILE A 55 -23.64 1.39 -3.89
C ILE A 55 -23.37 0.01 -3.29
N SER A 56 -22.26 -0.60 -3.68
CA SER A 56 -21.81 -1.86 -3.08
C SER A 56 -21.55 -1.65 -1.59
N PRO A 57 -22.08 -2.50 -0.69
CA PRO A 57 -21.78 -2.45 0.75
C PRO A 57 -20.27 -2.44 1.04
N LYS A 58 -19.47 -3.09 0.17
CA LYS A 58 -18.01 -3.16 0.26
C LYS A 58 -17.35 -1.78 0.07
N ALA A 59 -17.88 -1.00 -0.87
CA ALA A 59 -17.40 0.36 -1.13
C ALA A 59 -17.77 1.30 0.02
N VAL A 60 -18.89 1.08 0.69
CA VAL A 60 -19.28 1.84 1.90
C VAL A 60 -18.30 1.57 3.03
N CYS A 61 -18.00 0.31 3.33
CA CYS A 61 -17.05 -0.04 4.40
C CYS A 61 -15.64 0.53 4.14
N LEU A 62 -15.18 0.53 2.89
CA LEU A 62 -13.90 1.14 2.50
C LEU A 62 -13.89 2.66 2.73
N GLU A 63 -14.96 3.37 2.35
CA GLU A 63 -15.06 4.82 2.53
C GLU A 63 -15.26 5.21 4.00
N ALA A 64 -16.05 4.43 4.74
CA ALA A 64 -16.23 4.60 6.18
C ALA A 64 -14.91 4.42 6.93
N LEU A 65 -14.11 3.41 6.55
CA LEU A 65 -12.77 3.22 7.09
C LEU A 65 -11.89 4.42 6.78
N LYS A 66 -11.81 4.88 5.52
CA LYS A 66 -11.05 6.07 5.13
C LYS A 66 -11.43 7.30 5.96
N PHE A 67 -12.73 7.59 6.03
CA PHE A 67 -13.27 8.74 6.76
C PHE A 67 -12.90 8.72 8.25
N SER A 68 -12.80 7.53 8.85
CA SER A 68 -12.39 7.39 10.25
C SER A 68 -10.95 7.87 10.51
N PHE A 69 -10.06 7.81 9.51
CA PHE A 69 -8.66 8.28 9.63
C PHE A 69 -8.51 9.78 9.31
N GLU A 70 -9.40 10.34 8.48
CA GLU A 70 -9.38 11.77 8.14
C GLU A 70 -9.81 12.65 9.33
N ASN A 71 -10.82 12.22 10.08
CA ASN A 71 -11.38 13.03 11.16
C ASN A 71 -10.72 12.82 12.53
N ASP A 72 -10.29 11.59 12.84
CA ASP A 72 -9.78 11.23 14.17
C ASP A 72 -8.36 10.65 14.09
N LYS A 73 -7.35 11.52 14.06
CA LYS A 73 -5.93 11.09 14.07
C LYS A 73 -5.60 10.24 15.30
N ALA A 74 -6.23 10.52 16.45
CA ALA A 74 -6.11 9.72 17.67
C ALA A 74 -7.46 9.06 18.00
N CYS A 75 -7.63 7.82 17.57
CA CYS A 75 -8.87 7.07 17.72
C CYS A 75 -8.96 6.42 19.11
N ARG A 76 -9.99 6.74 19.88
CA ARG A 76 -10.25 6.18 21.23
C ARG A 76 -11.72 5.79 21.38
N GLY A 77 -12.02 4.83 22.27
CA GLY A 77 -13.38 4.42 22.60
C GLY A 77 -14.18 3.97 21.38
N ASN A 78 -15.33 4.60 21.13
CA ASN A 78 -16.25 4.22 20.05
C ASN A 78 -15.62 4.29 18.65
N CYS A 79 -14.65 5.17 18.42
CA CYS A 79 -13.93 5.22 17.14
C CYS A 79 -13.20 3.90 16.86
N VAL A 80 -12.63 3.26 17.89
CA VAL A 80 -11.87 2.00 17.74
C VAL A 80 -12.81 0.88 17.31
N LEU A 81 -13.98 0.79 17.96
CA LEU A 81 -15.02 -0.18 17.61
C LEU A 81 -15.52 0.06 16.18
N TYR A 82 -15.78 1.32 15.81
CA TYR A 82 -16.18 1.69 14.46
C TYR A 82 -15.13 1.30 13.41
N ARG A 83 -13.84 1.54 13.67
CA ARG A 83 -12.76 1.09 12.78
C ARG A 83 -12.74 -0.42 12.66
N LEU A 84 -12.87 -1.14 13.77
CA LEU A 84 -12.85 -2.60 13.79
C LEU A 84 -14.02 -3.19 12.98
N GLU A 85 -15.23 -2.67 13.14
CA GLU A 85 -16.41 -3.09 12.38
C GLU A 85 -16.21 -2.91 10.86
N ASN A 86 -15.72 -1.75 10.44
CA ASN A 86 -15.47 -1.48 9.02
C ASN A 86 -14.31 -2.34 8.46
N LYS A 87 -13.29 -2.64 9.27
CA LYS A 87 -12.23 -3.58 8.89
C LYS A 87 -12.80 -4.97 8.67
N THR A 88 -13.55 -5.51 9.63
CA THR A 88 -14.15 -6.85 9.54
C THR A 88 -15.07 -6.96 8.31
N CYS A 89 -15.91 -5.95 8.08
CA CYS A 89 -16.73 -5.88 6.86
C CYS A 89 -15.87 -5.97 5.58
N LEU A 90 -14.76 -5.23 5.52
CA LEU A 90 -13.89 -5.21 4.34
C LEU A 90 -13.11 -6.53 4.18
N ILE A 91 -12.69 -7.16 5.28
CA ILE A 91 -12.03 -8.47 5.27
C ILE A 91 -12.98 -9.54 4.71
N GLU A 92 -14.20 -9.63 5.23
CA GLU A 92 -15.21 -10.59 4.76
C GLU A 92 -15.54 -10.37 3.27
N ALA A 93 -15.66 -9.09 2.88
CA ALA A 93 -15.91 -8.69 1.51
C ALA A 93 -14.81 -9.14 0.52
N LEU A 94 -13.55 -9.15 0.97
CA LEU A 94 -12.41 -9.61 0.20
C LEU A 94 -12.27 -11.15 0.22
N LYS A 95 -12.51 -11.81 1.36
CA LYS A 95 -12.45 -13.27 1.50
C LYS A 95 -13.41 -14.03 0.58
N VAL A 96 -14.68 -13.59 0.53
CA VAL A 96 -15.71 -14.21 -0.32
C VAL A 96 -15.30 -14.29 -1.79
N LYS A 97 -14.38 -13.44 -2.25
CA LYS A 97 -13.86 -13.47 -3.61
C LYS A 97 -12.82 -14.60 -3.82
N ASN A 98 -11.92 -14.79 -2.86
CA ASN A 98 -10.84 -15.78 -2.96
C ASN A 98 -11.43 -17.20 -3.04
N ASP A 99 -12.50 -17.48 -2.30
CA ASP A 99 -13.20 -18.76 -2.33
C ASP A 99 -13.88 -19.05 -3.69
N ILE A 100 -14.37 -18.01 -4.37
CA ILE A 100 -15.00 -18.13 -5.69
C ILE A 100 -13.95 -18.39 -6.79
N GLN A 101 -12.74 -17.84 -6.65
CA GLN A 101 -11.64 -18.07 -7.59
C GLN A 101 -10.97 -19.45 -7.40
N ALA A 102 -11.10 -20.07 -6.22
CA ALA A 102 -10.56 -21.41 -5.94
C ALA A 102 -11.41 -22.56 -6.53
N SER A 103 -12.59 -22.29 -7.09
CA SER A 103 -13.42 -23.31 -7.75
C SER A 103 -13.20 -23.34 -9.27
N PRO A 104 -12.58 -24.40 -9.83
CA PRO A 104 -12.36 -24.52 -11.26
C PRO A 104 -13.68 -24.86 -11.96
N GLY A 105 -14.35 -23.88 -12.55
CA GLY A 105 -15.48 -24.16 -13.45
C GLY A 105 -16.53 -23.08 -13.66
N VAL A 106 -16.53 -21.97 -12.91
CA VAL A 106 -17.58 -20.95 -13.06
C VAL A 106 -17.07 -19.75 -13.84
N ASN A 107 -17.34 -19.76 -15.15
CA ASN A 107 -17.22 -18.58 -16.03
C ASN A 107 -18.29 -17.55 -15.66
N ASP A 108 -18.15 -16.88 -14.52
CA ASP A 108 -19.14 -15.91 -14.07
C ASP A 108 -18.78 -14.48 -14.45
N LYS A 109 -19.71 -13.85 -15.16
CA LYS A 109 -19.74 -12.43 -15.56
C LYS A 109 -19.79 -11.45 -14.37
N ASN A 110 -19.65 -11.93 -13.14
CA ASN A 110 -19.53 -11.14 -11.91
C ASN A 110 -18.10 -10.63 -11.62
N SER A 111 -17.12 -10.95 -12.46
CA SER A 111 -15.75 -10.40 -12.39
C SER A 111 -15.69 -8.87 -12.55
N PHE A 112 -16.74 -8.25 -13.11
CA PHE A 112 -16.77 -6.81 -13.41
C PHE A 112 -16.81 -5.93 -12.14
N GLN A 113 -17.58 -6.30 -11.11
CA GLN A 113 -17.69 -5.53 -9.86
C GLN A 113 -16.50 -5.75 -8.90
N SER A 114 -15.93 -6.95 -8.89
CA SER A 114 -14.73 -7.26 -8.10
C SER A 114 -13.50 -6.47 -8.58
N SER A 115 -13.44 -6.14 -9.88
CA SER A 115 -12.43 -5.21 -10.41
C SER A 115 -12.57 -3.79 -9.85
N SER A 116 -13.76 -3.37 -9.43
CA SER A 116 -14.02 -1.99 -8.99
C SER A 116 -13.46 -1.71 -7.60
N LEU A 117 -13.64 -2.63 -6.65
CA LEU A 117 -13.10 -2.49 -5.29
C LEU A 117 -11.56 -2.52 -5.30
N GLU A 118 -10.96 -3.47 -6.03
CA GLU A 118 -9.50 -3.58 -6.13
C GLU A 118 -8.89 -2.36 -6.83
N LYS A 119 -9.50 -1.88 -7.92
CA LYS A 119 -9.08 -0.62 -8.55
C LYS A 119 -9.14 0.54 -7.57
N LYS A 120 -10.17 0.59 -6.73
CA LYS A 120 -10.34 1.64 -5.73
C LYS A 120 -9.29 1.52 -4.60
N ILE A 121 -9.08 0.32 -4.06
CA ILE A 121 -8.01 0.05 -3.08
C ILE A 121 -6.65 0.42 -3.66
N PHE A 122 -6.35 -0.04 -4.88
CA PHE A 122 -5.11 0.27 -5.58
C PHE A 122 -4.94 1.77 -5.81
N SER A 123 -6.01 2.50 -6.14
CA SER A 123 -5.99 3.96 -6.24
C SER A 123 -5.70 4.63 -4.91
N TYR A 124 -6.23 4.09 -3.80
CA TYR A 124 -5.98 4.62 -2.46
C TYR A 124 -4.56 4.35 -1.98
N LEU A 125 -4.00 3.19 -2.30
CA LEU A 125 -2.59 2.90 -1.99
C LEU A 125 -1.61 3.81 -2.76
N LYS A 126 -2.01 4.25 -3.96
CA LYS A 126 -1.22 5.16 -4.81
C LYS A 126 -1.39 6.64 -4.47
N ASP A 127 -2.48 7.01 -3.81
CA ASP A 127 -2.73 8.42 -3.49
C ASP A 127 -1.93 8.83 -2.26
N GLU A 128 -0.79 9.48 -2.50
CA GLU A 128 0.11 10.00 -1.46
C GLU A 128 -0.54 11.08 -0.58
N ASN A 129 -1.66 11.69 -1.02
CA ASN A 129 -2.39 12.66 -0.21
C ASN A 129 -3.24 11.99 0.88
N LEU A 130 -3.46 10.68 0.79
CA LEU A 130 -4.18 9.93 1.82
C LEU A 130 -3.28 9.64 3.02
N ASP A 131 -3.91 9.65 4.21
CA ASP A 131 -3.25 9.37 5.46
C ASP A 131 -2.47 8.05 5.41
N TYR A 132 -1.20 8.10 5.81
CA TYR A 132 -0.32 6.93 5.79
C TYR A 132 -0.87 5.78 6.65
N ASN A 133 -1.44 6.07 7.82
CA ASN A 133 -1.95 5.02 8.70
C ASN A 133 -3.18 4.35 8.08
N PHE A 134 -4.01 5.08 7.34
CA PHE A 134 -5.06 4.48 6.54
C PHE A 134 -4.51 3.54 5.47
N ARG A 135 -3.52 3.99 4.67
CA ARG A 135 -2.91 3.16 3.62
C ARG A 135 -2.22 1.92 4.21
N PHE A 136 -1.52 2.06 5.34
CA PHE A 136 -0.97 0.94 6.12
C PHE A 136 -2.07 -0.02 6.59
N GLU A 137 -3.16 0.51 7.12
CA GLU A 137 -4.28 -0.32 7.59
C GLU A 137 -4.94 -1.09 6.45
N LEU A 138 -5.03 -0.51 5.25
CA LEU A 138 -5.50 -1.22 4.07
C LEU A 138 -4.62 -2.43 3.75
N VAL A 139 -3.30 -2.30 3.82
CA VAL A 139 -2.37 -3.44 3.63
C VAL A 139 -2.69 -4.57 4.62
N ASN A 140 -2.88 -4.24 5.91
CA ASN A 140 -3.23 -5.22 6.94
C ASN A 140 -4.58 -5.90 6.69
N VAL A 141 -5.58 -5.14 6.27
CA VAL A 141 -6.90 -5.68 5.92
C VAL A 141 -6.79 -6.66 4.74
N ILE A 142 -6.02 -6.32 3.71
CA ILE A 142 -5.84 -7.19 2.55
C ILE A 142 -5.08 -8.46 2.96
N ALA A 143 -4.03 -8.34 3.79
CA ALA A 143 -3.28 -9.48 4.29
C ALA A 143 -4.17 -10.44 5.10
N GLN A 144 -5.00 -9.93 6.01
CA GLN A 144 -5.94 -10.73 6.79
C GLN A 144 -7.05 -11.37 5.94
N ALA A 145 -7.35 -10.79 4.79
CA ALA A 145 -8.33 -11.33 3.85
C ALA A 145 -7.75 -12.34 2.86
N SER A 146 -6.43 -12.34 2.68
CA SER A 146 -5.74 -13.21 1.73
C SER A 146 -5.50 -14.58 2.36
N SER A 147 -5.83 -15.63 1.61
CA SER A 147 -5.60 -17.00 2.04
C SER A 147 -4.10 -17.29 1.98
N ASP A 148 -3.56 -17.90 3.05
CA ASP A 148 -2.18 -18.41 3.13
C ASP A 148 -1.06 -17.39 2.81
N GLY A 149 -1.31 -16.10 3.08
CA GLY A 149 -0.30 -15.05 2.93
C GLY A 149 0.09 -14.72 1.50
N VAL A 150 -0.62 -15.24 0.49
CA VAL A 150 -0.37 -14.99 -0.93
C VAL A 150 -0.67 -13.52 -1.28
N VAL A 151 0.24 -12.87 -2.01
CA VAL A 151 0.09 -11.48 -2.46
C VAL A 151 -0.92 -11.39 -3.60
N PRO A 152 -2.03 -10.63 -3.48
CA PRO A 152 -2.96 -10.44 -4.59
C PRO A 152 -2.33 -9.75 -5.80
N ASP A 153 -2.75 -10.11 -7.02
CA ASP A 153 -2.20 -9.59 -8.29
C ASP A 153 -2.13 -8.05 -8.36
N PHE A 154 -3.13 -7.35 -7.83
CA PHE A 154 -3.13 -5.89 -7.84
C PHE A 154 -2.07 -5.29 -6.91
N LEU A 155 -1.67 -6.01 -5.84
CA LEU A 155 -0.52 -5.63 -5.02
C LEU A 155 0.80 -5.98 -5.69
N VAL A 156 0.89 -7.08 -6.45
CA VAL A 156 2.08 -7.36 -7.28
C VAL A 156 2.31 -6.22 -8.27
N ALA A 157 1.26 -5.77 -8.96
CA ALA A 157 1.34 -4.60 -9.85
C ALA A 157 1.71 -3.29 -9.13
N TYR A 158 1.43 -3.18 -7.83
CA TYR A 158 1.84 -2.04 -7.01
C TYR A 158 3.33 -2.11 -6.66
N LEU A 159 3.80 -3.29 -6.30
CA LEU A 159 5.21 -3.57 -5.97
C LEU A 159 6.12 -3.32 -7.16
N ASP A 160 5.74 -3.79 -8.36
CA ASP A 160 6.48 -3.59 -9.61
C ASP A 160 6.39 -2.16 -10.16
N GLY A 161 5.40 -1.38 -9.71
CA GLY A 161 5.15 -0.03 -10.20
C GLY A 161 6.20 0.99 -9.73
N PRO A 162 6.66 1.91 -10.61
CA PRO A 162 7.62 2.96 -10.24
C PRO A 162 7.03 4.06 -9.33
N LEU A 163 5.70 4.11 -9.19
CA LEU A 163 4.96 5.12 -8.43
C LEU A 163 4.42 4.62 -7.07
N GLY A 164 4.88 3.46 -6.60
CA GLY A 164 4.47 2.94 -5.30
C GLY A 164 5.26 3.60 -4.17
N ASP A 165 4.56 4.09 -3.14
CA ASP A 165 5.17 4.61 -1.91
C ASP A 165 6.01 3.50 -1.26
N GLU A 166 7.31 3.72 -1.15
CA GLU A 166 8.24 2.69 -0.69
C GLU A 166 7.99 2.25 0.75
N LYS A 167 7.42 3.12 1.61
CA LYS A 167 7.01 2.72 2.95
C LYS A 167 5.87 1.71 2.86
N ILE A 168 4.87 1.98 2.04
CA ILE A 168 3.76 1.05 1.80
C ILE A 168 4.27 -0.27 1.19
N LYS A 169 5.22 -0.22 0.25
CA LYS A 169 5.86 -1.45 -0.27
C LYS A 169 6.55 -2.26 0.84
N ALA A 170 7.24 -1.58 1.76
CA ALA A 170 7.88 -2.24 2.90
C ALA A 170 6.84 -2.90 3.83
N GLU A 171 5.70 -2.25 4.04
CA GLU A 171 4.58 -2.82 4.82
C GLU A 171 3.94 -4.01 4.10
N ILE A 172 3.79 -3.97 2.77
CA ILE A 172 3.35 -5.13 1.98
C ILE A 172 4.32 -6.30 2.16
N PHE A 173 5.64 -6.06 2.12
CA PHE A 173 6.59 -7.12 2.42
C PHE A 173 6.33 -7.67 3.81
N LYS A 174 6.28 -6.86 4.86
CA LYS A 174 6.06 -7.38 6.22
C LYS A 174 4.77 -8.19 6.36
N ALA A 175 3.70 -7.80 5.66
CA ALA A 175 2.36 -8.37 5.85
C ALA A 175 2.09 -9.67 5.07
N PHE A 176 2.79 -9.93 3.96
CA PHE A 176 2.52 -11.07 3.07
C PHE A 176 3.69 -12.05 3.00
N ASP A 177 3.38 -13.32 2.76
CA ASP A 177 4.38 -14.37 2.63
C ASP A 177 5.01 -14.41 1.22
N TRP A 178 6.05 -15.24 1.10
CA TRP A 178 7.12 -15.25 0.10
C TRP A 178 6.70 -15.47 -1.37
N GLU A 179 5.47 -15.89 -1.64
CA GLU A 179 4.97 -16.17 -2.99
C GLU A 179 4.64 -14.87 -3.73
N LEU A 180 5.67 -14.25 -4.32
CA LEU A 180 5.47 -13.36 -5.45
C LEU A 180 5.22 -14.21 -6.69
N VAL A 181 4.20 -13.83 -7.47
CA VAL A 181 3.81 -14.46 -8.74
C VAL A 181 4.97 -14.55 -9.76
N THR A 182 6.08 -13.85 -9.52
CA THR A 182 7.22 -13.67 -10.43
C THR A 182 8.20 -14.84 -10.50
N GLY A 183 7.96 -15.98 -9.85
CA GLY A 183 8.74 -17.22 -10.00
C GLY A 183 10.15 -17.20 -9.40
N GLU A 184 10.77 -16.03 -9.19
CA GLU A 184 12.07 -15.84 -8.53
C GLU A 184 12.01 -14.74 -7.44
N PRO A 185 11.26 -14.95 -6.34
CA PRO A 185 11.09 -13.96 -5.27
C PRO A 185 12.42 -13.49 -4.64
N LEU A 186 13.40 -14.38 -4.49
CA LEU A 186 14.72 -14.03 -3.94
C LEU A 186 15.45 -13.01 -4.81
N ALA A 187 15.46 -13.19 -6.13
CA ALA A 187 16.14 -12.29 -7.06
C ALA A 187 15.53 -10.88 -7.01
N TYR A 188 14.21 -10.80 -6.85
CA TYR A 188 13.49 -9.54 -6.66
C TYR A 188 13.93 -8.80 -5.39
N TYR A 189 13.98 -9.48 -4.23
CA TYR A 189 14.44 -8.86 -2.98
C TYR A 189 15.91 -8.45 -3.02
N LEU A 190 16.78 -9.25 -3.64
CA LEU A 190 18.20 -8.90 -3.83
C LEU A 190 18.36 -7.66 -4.73
N ALA A 191 17.54 -7.54 -5.78
CA ALA A 191 17.53 -6.35 -6.64
C ALA A 191 17.14 -5.09 -5.85
N ILE A 192 16.15 -5.19 -4.95
CA ILE A 192 15.77 -4.09 -4.06
C ILE A 192 16.91 -3.73 -3.11
N ILE A 193 17.56 -4.71 -2.47
CA ILE A 193 18.70 -4.47 -1.57
C ILE A 193 19.84 -3.76 -2.29
N LYS A 194 20.11 -4.08 -3.56
CA LYS A 194 21.15 -3.44 -4.38
C LYS A 194 20.77 -2.04 -4.87
N SER A 195 19.47 -1.75 -5.00
CA SER A 195 18.96 -0.47 -5.51
C SER A 195 19.16 0.70 -4.54
N GLU A 196 18.80 1.91 -5.00
CA GLU A 196 18.76 3.14 -4.19
C GLU A 196 17.39 3.35 -3.50
N ALA A 197 16.61 2.29 -3.32
CA ALA A 197 15.35 2.35 -2.55
C ALA A 197 15.59 2.81 -1.10
N SER A 198 14.54 3.30 -0.45
CA SER A 198 14.56 3.69 0.96
C SER A 198 15.08 2.58 1.87
N LEU A 199 15.66 3.02 2.99
CA LEU A 199 16.18 2.14 4.02
C LEU A 199 15.12 1.15 4.51
N GLU A 200 13.89 1.61 4.72
CA GLU A 200 12.77 0.78 5.19
C GLU A 200 12.46 -0.37 4.22
N LEU A 201 12.39 -0.09 2.91
CA LEU A 201 12.12 -1.11 1.90
C LEU A 201 13.27 -2.10 1.76
N ARG A 202 14.53 -1.62 1.80
CA ARG A 202 15.72 -2.46 1.74
C ARG A 202 15.85 -3.37 2.96
N LEU A 203 15.52 -2.86 4.16
CA LEU A 203 15.47 -3.67 5.38
C LEU A 203 14.35 -4.72 5.33
N ALA A 204 13.17 -4.36 4.84
CA ALA A 204 12.07 -5.31 4.67
C ALA A 204 12.43 -6.42 3.67
N ALA A 205 13.12 -6.08 2.58
CA ALA A 205 13.65 -7.05 1.63
C ALA A 205 14.68 -7.99 2.28
N ALA A 206 15.64 -7.47 3.05
CA ALA A 206 16.62 -8.28 3.77
C ALA A 206 15.96 -9.26 4.76
N LEU A 207 14.95 -8.78 5.51
CA LEU A 207 14.15 -9.63 6.40
C LEU A 207 13.42 -10.72 5.62
N LYS A 208 12.89 -10.42 4.43
CA LYS A 208 12.24 -11.44 3.59
C LYS A 208 13.17 -12.52 3.07
N ILE A 209 14.40 -12.16 2.72
CA ILE A 209 15.41 -13.15 2.37
C ILE A 209 15.74 -14.04 3.57
N SER A 210 15.91 -13.44 4.75
CA SER A 210 16.20 -14.21 5.97
C SER A 210 15.02 -15.09 6.41
N ALA A 211 13.78 -14.71 6.14
CA ALA A 211 12.60 -15.51 6.43
C ALA A 211 12.25 -16.53 5.33
N TYR A 212 13.05 -16.64 4.27
CA TYR A 212 12.73 -17.51 3.13
C TYR A 212 12.72 -18.99 3.55
N PRO A 213 11.68 -19.79 3.22
CA PRO A 213 11.55 -21.16 3.73
C PRO A 213 12.53 -22.15 3.07
N GLU A 214 12.73 -22.04 1.75
CA GLU A 214 13.56 -22.99 0.98
C GLU A 214 14.95 -22.41 0.65
N LYS A 215 15.68 -21.92 1.67
CA LYS A 215 16.99 -21.28 1.48
C LYS A 215 18.00 -22.19 0.77
N SER A 216 17.94 -23.51 1.00
CA SER A 216 18.83 -24.49 0.37
C SER A 216 18.72 -24.54 -1.16
N LEU A 217 17.53 -24.24 -1.71
CA LEU A 217 17.29 -24.20 -3.15
C LEU A 217 17.50 -22.81 -3.73
N ALA A 218 17.19 -21.79 -2.92
CA ALA A 218 17.17 -20.41 -3.38
C ALA A 218 18.53 -19.72 -3.32
N PHE A 219 19.27 -19.88 -2.22
CA PHE A 219 20.52 -19.15 -2.01
C PHE A 219 21.60 -19.62 -2.97
N LYS A 220 22.37 -18.68 -3.51
CA LYS A 220 23.46 -18.95 -4.45
C LYS A 220 24.73 -18.23 -3.98
N VAL A 221 25.89 -18.83 -4.23
CA VAL A 221 27.19 -18.23 -3.93
C VAL A 221 27.33 -16.83 -4.54
N LYS A 222 26.80 -16.61 -5.76
CA LYS A 222 26.81 -15.30 -6.42
C LYS A 222 26.10 -14.19 -5.64
N ASP A 223 25.17 -14.54 -4.75
CA ASP A 223 24.44 -13.57 -3.95
C ASP A 223 25.37 -12.94 -2.90
N LEU A 224 26.39 -13.68 -2.44
CA LEU A 224 27.41 -13.17 -1.52
C LEU A 224 28.21 -12.01 -2.11
N GLU A 225 28.49 -12.02 -3.42
CA GLU A 225 29.18 -10.91 -4.09
C GLU A 225 28.30 -9.65 -4.12
N LEU A 226 26.99 -9.81 -4.34
CA LEU A 226 26.05 -8.69 -4.26
C LEU A 226 25.98 -8.15 -2.82
N LEU A 227 25.87 -9.02 -1.83
CA LEU A 227 25.84 -8.62 -0.43
C LEU A 227 27.14 -7.92 -0.03
N LYS A 228 28.29 -8.42 -0.48
CA LYS A 228 29.61 -7.80 -0.30
C LYS A 228 29.63 -6.37 -0.87
N GLU A 229 29.20 -6.20 -2.13
CA GLU A 229 29.12 -4.89 -2.79
C GLU A 229 28.32 -3.88 -1.95
N VAL A 230 27.16 -4.30 -1.45
CA VAL A 230 26.27 -3.43 -0.66
C VAL A 230 26.85 -3.14 0.72
N ILE A 231 27.39 -4.14 1.42
CA ILE A 231 27.95 -3.99 2.78
C ILE A 231 29.13 -3.00 2.79
N PHE A 232 30.05 -3.11 1.82
CA PHE A 232 31.26 -2.28 1.76
C PHE A 232 31.06 -0.92 1.08
N LYS A 233 29.88 -0.67 0.49
CA LYS A 233 29.55 0.64 -0.08
C LYS A 233 29.52 1.71 1.03
N PRO A 234 30.28 2.83 0.90
CA PRO A 234 30.39 3.84 1.96
C PRO A 234 29.07 4.49 2.35
N GLN A 235 28.14 4.60 1.41
CA GLN A 235 26.84 5.24 1.61
C GLN A 235 25.81 4.31 2.27
N THR A 236 26.12 3.02 2.43
CA THR A 236 25.20 2.07 3.06
C THR A 236 24.98 2.44 4.53
N PRO A 237 23.72 2.69 4.95
CA PRO A 237 23.42 2.99 6.34
C PRO A 237 23.82 1.84 7.27
N ALA A 238 24.29 2.16 8.48
CA ALA A 238 24.76 1.18 9.46
C ALA A 238 23.72 0.07 9.72
N TYR A 239 22.45 0.41 9.89
CA TYR A 239 21.38 -0.56 10.12
C TYR A 239 21.20 -1.55 8.97
N LEU A 240 21.27 -1.07 7.72
CA LEU A 240 21.20 -1.99 6.59
C LEU A 240 22.41 -2.90 6.58
N ARG A 241 23.61 -2.35 6.80
CA ARG A 241 24.84 -3.14 6.90
C ARG A 241 24.72 -4.25 7.95
N GLN A 242 24.28 -3.90 9.16
CA GLN A 242 24.05 -4.83 10.27
C GLN A 242 23.07 -5.93 9.89
N SER A 243 21.92 -5.59 9.29
CA SER A 243 20.95 -6.59 8.80
C SER A 243 21.53 -7.51 7.73
N LEU A 244 22.35 -7.00 6.82
CA LEU A 244 23.00 -7.82 5.80
C LEU A 244 24.10 -8.72 6.39
N VAL A 245 24.82 -8.27 7.41
CA VAL A 245 25.78 -9.13 8.16
C VAL A 245 25.05 -10.26 8.87
N LEU A 246 23.91 -9.99 9.50
CA LEU A 246 23.07 -11.05 10.08
C LEU A 246 22.59 -12.04 9.01
N LEU A 247 22.19 -11.53 7.83
CA LEU A 247 21.82 -12.39 6.70
C LEU A 247 22.98 -13.26 6.21
N LEU A 248 24.23 -12.79 6.28
CA LEU A 248 25.40 -13.65 5.99
C LEU A 248 25.52 -14.83 6.95
N GLY A 249 25.00 -14.72 8.18
CA GLY A 249 24.86 -15.84 9.10
C GLY A 249 23.99 -16.96 8.53
N ASP A 250 22.88 -16.61 7.88
CA ASP A 250 22.03 -17.59 7.17
C ASP A 250 22.77 -18.21 5.99
N TYR A 251 23.49 -17.42 5.20
CA TYR A 251 24.29 -17.93 4.08
C TYR A 251 25.42 -18.85 4.54
N ARG A 252 26.04 -18.59 5.69
CA ARG A 252 27.11 -19.43 6.25
C ARG A 252 26.67 -20.87 6.51
N HIS A 253 25.38 -21.10 6.80
CA HIS A 253 24.85 -22.45 6.94
C HIS A 253 24.99 -23.26 5.63
N TYR A 254 24.85 -22.60 4.48
CA TYR A 254 24.86 -23.23 3.15
C TYR A 254 26.19 -23.10 2.41
N PHE A 255 26.92 -22.00 2.62
CA PHE A 255 28.20 -21.67 1.99
C PHE A 255 29.21 -21.25 3.06
N PRO A 256 29.67 -22.19 3.91
CA PRO A 256 30.43 -21.87 5.10
C PRO A 256 31.79 -21.23 4.80
N GLU A 257 32.47 -21.66 3.74
CA GLU A 257 33.79 -21.14 3.38
C GLU A 257 33.69 -19.72 2.83
N GLU A 258 32.86 -19.50 1.81
CA GLU A 258 32.69 -18.21 1.15
C GLU A 258 32.12 -17.16 2.09
N SER A 259 31.12 -17.53 2.90
CA SER A 259 30.55 -16.63 3.89
C SER A 259 31.56 -16.30 5.00
N SER A 260 32.36 -17.26 5.45
CA SER A 260 33.38 -17.01 6.49
C SER A 260 34.50 -16.10 6.00
N LEU A 261 34.90 -16.21 4.72
CA LEU A 261 35.85 -15.28 4.11
C LEU A 261 35.32 -13.85 4.12
N LEU A 262 34.06 -13.66 3.72
CA LEU A 262 33.42 -12.35 3.73
C LEU A 262 33.24 -11.79 5.15
N LEU A 263 32.81 -12.62 6.11
CA LEU A 263 32.68 -12.22 7.52
C LEU A 263 34.04 -11.82 8.12
N ALA A 264 35.12 -12.56 7.81
CA ALA A 264 36.47 -12.19 8.24
C ALA A 264 36.96 -10.87 7.60
N GLU A 265 36.59 -10.60 6.34
CA GLU A 265 36.87 -9.31 5.69
C GLU A 265 36.14 -8.16 6.40
N ILE A 266 34.87 -8.36 6.78
CA ILE A 266 34.05 -7.38 7.50
C ILE A 266 34.64 -7.07 8.88
N GLU A 267 35.06 -8.10 9.64
CA GLU A 267 35.66 -7.97 10.96
C GLU A 267 36.96 -7.15 10.92
N ARG A 268 37.85 -7.44 9.97
CA ARG A 268 39.18 -6.82 9.84
C ARG A 268 39.15 -5.41 9.28
N THR A 269 38.09 -5.02 8.58
CA THR A 269 38.03 -3.73 7.87
C THR A 269 37.70 -2.59 8.83
N ASN A 270 38.71 -2.03 9.49
CA ASN A 270 38.55 -0.90 10.42
C ASN A 270 38.01 0.41 9.80
N PHE A 271 38.00 0.56 8.48
CA PHE A 271 37.74 1.86 7.85
C PHE A 271 36.25 2.13 7.51
N ARG A 272 35.35 1.14 7.55
CA ARG A 272 33.99 1.31 6.96
C ARG A 272 32.86 0.50 7.60
N THR A 273 33.16 -0.44 8.49
CA THR A 273 32.14 -1.23 9.20
C THR A 273 32.01 -0.71 10.63
N ASP A 274 30.79 -0.34 11.01
CA ASP A 274 30.47 0.01 12.40
C ASP A 274 30.82 -1.15 13.34
N ASN A 275 31.21 -0.85 14.58
CA ASN A 275 31.68 -1.87 15.53
C ASN A 275 30.64 -2.97 15.79
N ILE A 276 29.35 -2.66 15.64
CA ILE A 276 28.24 -3.62 15.77
C ILE A 276 28.26 -4.62 14.62
N SER A 277 28.36 -4.17 13.37
CA SER A 277 28.54 -5.05 12.21
C SER A 277 29.77 -5.94 12.36
N ARG A 278 30.89 -5.38 12.85
CA ARG A 278 32.12 -6.14 13.12
C ARG A 278 31.92 -7.18 14.21
N ALA A 279 31.17 -6.86 15.26
CA ALA A 279 30.86 -7.79 16.34
C ALA A 279 29.98 -8.94 15.88
N PHE A 280 28.93 -8.68 15.08
CA PHE A 280 28.15 -9.77 14.47
C PHE A 280 29.02 -10.65 13.58
N ALA A 281 29.90 -10.05 12.77
CA ALA A 281 30.81 -10.81 11.94
C ALA A 281 31.75 -11.69 12.76
N ALA A 282 32.39 -11.12 13.79
CA ALA A 282 33.29 -11.83 14.71
C ALA A 282 32.59 -12.99 15.44
N ASP A 283 31.37 -12.78 15.91
CA ASP A 283 30.56 -13.80 16.60
C ASP A 283 30.30 -15.00 15.69
N PHE A 284 29.90 -14.78 14.43
CA PHE A 284 29.65 -15.87 13.48
C PHE A 284 30.89 -16.73 13.17
N ILE A 285 32.10 -16.17 13.21
CA ILE A 285 33.35 -16.89 12.92
C ILE A 285 34.17 -17.22 14.17
N GLY A 286 33.65 -16.95 15.36
CA GLY A 286 34.30 -17.29 16.64
C GLY A 286 35.56 -16.48 16.94
N LEU A 287 35.60 -15.21 16.55
CA LEU A 287 36.70 -14.29 16.88
C LEU A 287 36.37 -13.42 18.10
N PRO A 288 37.38 -12.83 18.76
CA PRO A 288 37.15 -11.87 19.84
C PRO A 288 36.28 -10.71 19.37
N LEU A 289 35.26 -10.36 20.17
CA LEU A 289 34.36 -9.26 19.86
C LEU A 289 35.11 -7.92 19.98
N PRO A 290 34.90 -6.97 19.06
CA PRO A 290 35.43 -5.62 19.20
C PRO A 290 34.76 -4.92 20.39
N GLU A 291 35.43 -3.91 20.94
CA GLU A 291 34.85 -3.03 21.95
C GLU A 291 33.73 -2.18 21.31
N ILE A 292 32.56 -2.15 21.94
CA ILE A 292 31.39 -1.38 21.51
C ILE A 292 30.97 -0.48 22.67
N SER A 293 30.87 0.82 22.42
CA SER A 293 30.49 1.77 23.46
C SER A 293 29.00 1.66 23.84
N GLN A 294 28.64 2.14 25.03
CA GLN A 294 27.23 2.18 25.45
C GLN A 294 26.39 3.06 24.51
N GLU A 295 26.97 4.14 23.97
CA GLU A 295 26.33 5.03 23.01
C GLU A 295 26.10 4.34 21.66
N GLU A 296 27.00 3.45 21.24
CA GLU A 296 26.79 2.59 20.06
C GLU A 296 25.64 1.62 20.29
N TRP A 297 25.59 0.94 21.43
CA TRP A 297 24.46 0.07 21.78
C TRP A 297 23.14 0.81 21.89
N ASN A 298 23.13 1.99 22.52
CA ASN A 298 21.92 2.80 22.64
C ASN A 298 21.41 3.25 21.26
N ARG A 299 22.30 3.60 20.32
CA ARG A 299 21.92 3.92 18.94
C ARG A 299 21.34 2.71 18.20
N TYR A 300 21.82 1.51 18.49
CA TYR A 300 21.30 0.29 17.88
C TYR A 300 19.91 -0.08 18.40
N TYR A 301 19.71 -0.05 19.73
CA TYR A 301 18.45 -0.51 20.36
C TYR A 301 17.31 0.52 20.35
N ASN A 302 17.60 1.82 20.50
CA ASN A 302 16.57 2.86 20.64
C ASN A 302 16.06 3.40 19.30
N ARG A 303 15.84 2.50 18.35
CA ARG A 303 15.26 2.83 17.04
C ARG A 303 13.76 3.11 17.15
#